data_AF-A0A486NND7-F1
#
_entry.id   AF-A0A486NND7-F1
#
_cell.length_a   1.000
_cell.length_b   1.000
_cell.length_c   1.000
_cell.angle_alpha   90.00
_cell.angle_beta   90.00
_cell.angle_gamma   90.00
#
_symmetry.space_group_name_H-M   'P 1'
#
loop_
_entity.id
_entity.type
_entity.pdbx_description
1 polymer ?
#
loop_
_entity_poly.entity_id
_entity_poly.type
_entity_poly.pdbx_seq_one_letter_code
_entity_poly.pdbx_strand_id
1 'polypeptide(L)'
;MAERMTFPMYAIHRQQTQALWQAVQSLLAERGVMVAGDPPAADPGDLLAHWRQPTLLLSQTCGYPLVTQLPEVQTVGCFHYAAPGCEGRRYRSLLVVREADSHRMLGDFLGRRAVCNAEHSQSG
;
A
#
# COMPACT_ATOMS: atom_id res chain seq x y z
N MET A 1 24.89 8.79 -1.57
CA MET A 1 24.24 7.82 -0.66
C MET A 1 23.34 6.98 -1.52
N ALA A 2 23.26 5.67 -1.28
CA ALA A 2 22.48 4.82 -2.17
C ALA A 2 20.99 4.89 -1.81
N GLU A 3 20.17 5.20 -2.80
CA GLU A 3 18.72 5.39 -2.67
C GLU A 3 18.02 4.05 -2.48
N ARG A 4 16.96 4.03 -1.65
CA ARG A 4 16.16 2.83 -1.35
C ARG A 4 14.78 2.90 -1.98
N MET A 5 14.27 1.73 -2.37
CA MET A 5 12.94 1.57 -2.94
C MET A 5 12.22 0.37 -2.32
N THR A 6 10.95 0.54 -1.99
CA THR A 6 10.15 -0.47 -1.26
C THR A 6 8.68 -0.34 -1.63
N PHE A 7 8.26 -1.12 -2.63
CA PHE A 7 6.89 -1.12 -3.13
C PHE A 7 6.61 -2.43 -3.91
N PRO A 8 5.34 -2.78 -4.15
CA PRO A 8 4.13 -2.24 -3.51
C PRO A 8 4.06 -2.53 -2.01
N MET A 9 3.24 -1.77 -1.27
CA MET A 9 2.98 -1.97 0.17
C MET A 9 2.34 -3.34 0.44
N TYR A 10 1.46 -3.78 -0.47
CA TYR A 10 0.77 -5.06 -0.37
C TYR A 10 1.43 -6.10 -1.29
N ALA A 11 2.50 -6.73 -0.79
CA ALA A 11 3.26 -7.74 -1.53
C ALA A 11 2.65 -9.16 -1.43
N ILE A 12 1.34 -9.28 -1.67
CA ILE A 12 0.58 -10.56 -1.57
C ILE A 12 1.18 -11.62 -2.50
N HIS A 13 1.56 -11.20 -3.72
CA HIS A 13 2.19 -12.04 -4.72
C HIS A 13 3.67 -11.68 -4.85
N ARG A 14 4.51 -12.27 -4.00
CA ARG A 14 5.93 -11.91 -3.83
C ARG A 14 6.73 -11.97 -5.13
N GLN A 15 6.56 -13.01 -5.94
CA GLN A 15 7.31 -13.16 -7.19
C GLN A 15 6.99 -12.02 -8.18
N GLN A 16 5.72 -11.69 -8.37
CA GLN A 16 5.30 -10.57 -9.22
C GLN A 16 5.76 -9.22 -8.66
N THR A 17 5.73 -9.07 -7.33
CA THR A 17 6.21 -7.88 -6.63
C THR A 17 7.71 -7.66 -6.88
N GLN A 18 8.52 -8.72 -6.79
CA GLN A 18 9.96 -8.66 -7.08
C GLN A 18 10.24 -8.29 -8.54
N ALA A 19 9.49 -8.89 -9.48
CA ALA A 19 9.63 -8.56 -10.90
C ALA A 19 9.28 -7.10 -11.21
N LEU A 20 8.19 -6.58 -10.61
CA LEU A 20 7.82 -5.16 -10.72
C LEU A 20 8.89 -4.25 -10.14
N TRP A 21 9.43 -4.58 -8.96
CA TRP A 21 10.49 -3.82 -8.32
C TRP A 21 11.74 -3.75 -9.21
N GLN A 22 12.18 -4.89 -9.76
CA GLN A 22 13.34 -4.95 -10.65
C GLN A 22 13.11 -4.15 -11.94
N ALA A 23 11.92 -4.25 -12.54
CA ALA A 23 11.57 -3.47 -13.72
C ALA A 23 11.66 -1.96 -13.45
N VAL A 24 11.15 -1.48 -12.31
CA VAL A 24 11.27 -0.06 -11.93
C VAL A 24 12.72 0.32 -11.64
N GLN A 25 13.51 -0.54 -10.99
CA GLN A 25 14.94 -0.29 -10.78
C GLN A 25 15.68 -0.10 -12.11
N SER A 26 15.44 -0.97 -13.10
CA SER A 26 16.04 -0.84 -14.43
C SER A 26 15.63 0.46 -15.13
N LEU A 27 14.34 0.82 -15.08
CA LEU A 27 13.84 2.06 -15.69
C LEU A 27 14.39 3.33 -15.03
N LEU A 28 14.66 3.29 -13.72
CA LEU A 28 15.31 4.37 -12.98
C LEU A 28 16.80 4.47 -13.37
N ALA A 29 17.50 3.34 -13.49
CA ALA A 29 18.90 3.30 -13.89
C ALA A 29 19.11 3.86 -15.31
N GLU A 30 18.21 3.55 -16.26
CA GLU A 30 18.18 4.15 -17.60
C GLU A 30 18.06 5.69 -17.58
N ARG A 31 17.49 6.24 -16.51
CA ARG A 31 17.32 7.69 -16.29
C ARG A 31 18.42 8.29 -15.40
N GLY A 32 19.45 7.51 -15.06
CA GLY A 32 20.57 7.95 -14.22
C GLY A 32 20.27 7.96 -12.71
N VAL A 33 19.17 7.35 -12.27
CA VAL A 33 18.79 7.25 -10.86
C VAL A 33 19.16 5.87 -10.34
N MET A 34 20.14 5.81 -9.43
CA MET A 34 20.70 4.55 -8.95
C MET A 34 20.08 4.13 -7.62
N VAL A 35 19.26 3.08 -7.67
CA VAL A 35 18.69 2.42 -6.47
C VAL A 35 19.58 1.26 -6.06
N ALA A 36 20.02 1.22 -4.81
CA ALA A 36 20.82 0.11 -4.31
C ALA A 36 19.99 -1.03 -3.72
N GLY A 37 20.61 -2.21 -3.76
CA GLY A 37 20.10 -3.43 -3.14
C GLY A 37 19.20 -4.24 -4.05
N ASP A 38 18.60 -5.24 -3.43
CA ASP A 38 17.67 -6.19 -4.04
C ASP A 38 16.24 -5.88 -3.58
N PRO A 39 15.21 -6.43 -4.26
CA PRO A 39 13.85 -6.39 -3.75
C PRO A 39 13.79 -6.83 -2.27
N PRO A 40 13.05 -6.11 -1.42
CA PRO A 40 12.96 -6.44 0.00
C PRO A 40 12.41 -7.86 0.21
N ALA A 41 13.11 -8.65 1.03
CA ALA A 41 12.70 -10.02 1.36
C ALA A 41 11.48 -10.08 2.29
N ALA A 42 11.21 -8.99 3.02
CA ALA A 42 10.08 -8.84 3.92
C ALA A 42 9.60 -7.39 3.94
N ASP A 43 8.36 -7.19 4.39
CA ASP A 43 7.81 -5.85 4.53
C ASP A 43 8.42 -5.15 5.76
N PRO A 44 8.53 -3.79 5.76
CA PRO A 44 9.01 -3.06 6.92
C PRO A 44 8.11 -3.30 8.13
N GLY A 45 8.73 -3.55 9.30
CA GLY A 45 7.96 -3.73 10.55
C GLY A 45 7.27 -2.45 11.01
N ASP A 46 7.99 -1.32 10.98
CA ASP A 46 7.43 0.01 11.23
C ASP A 46 7.36 0.79 9.90
N LEU A 47 6.14 0.89 9.36
CA LEU A 47 5.88 1.55 8.09
C LEU A 47 6.10 3.06 8.16
N LEU A 48 5.73 3.72 9.26
CA LEU A 48 5.85 5.18 9.36
C LEU A 48 7.32 5.57 9.46
N ALA A 49 8.09 4.91 10.34
CA ALA A 49 9.53 5.14 10.43
C ALA A 49 10.24 4.84 9.11
N HIS A 50 9.77 3.82 8.38
CA HIS A 50 10.27 3.48 7.05
C HIS A 50 10.01 4.59 6.02
N TRP A 51 8.78 5.09 5.92
CA TRP A 51 8.41 6.14 4.96
C TRP A 51 9.11 7.48 5.21
N ARG A 52 9.55 7.73 6.45
CA ARG A 52 10.32 8.93 6.83
C ARG A 52 11.83 8.79 6.66
N GLN A 53 12.34 7.67 6.14
CA GLN A 53 13.77 7.50 5.95
C GLN A 53 14.31 8.50 4.92
N PRO A 54 15.33 9.32 5.25
CA PRO A 54 15.86 10.32 4.32
C PRO A 54 16.45 9.74 3.02
N THR A 55 16.80 8.46 3.02
CA THR A 55 17.34 7.74 1.85
C THR A 55 16.27 7.01 1.05
N LEU A 56 14.99 7.13 1.42
CA LEU A 56 13.89 6.51 0.69
C LEU A 56 13.58 7.33 -0.57
N LEU A 57 13.76 6.73 -1.73
CA LEU A 57 13.44 7.34 -3.02
C LEU A 57 11.98 7.10 -3.40
N LEU A 58 11.52 5.86 -3.29
CA LEU A 58 10.17 5.47 -3.72
C LEU A 58 9.58 4.40 -2.81
N SER A 59 8.36 4.62 -2.36
CA SER A 59 7.55 3.62 -1.68
C SER A 59 6.07 3.78 -2.05
N GLN A 60 5.25 2.84 -1.62
CA GLN A 60 3.80 2.95 -1.65
C GLN A 60 3.28 3.06 -0.22
N THR A 61 2.33 3.97 -0.01
CA THR A 61 1.66 4.15 1.27
C THR A 61 0.14 4.04 1.09
N CYS A 62 -0.59 3.83 2.19
CA CYS A 62 -2.03 4.06 2.18
C CYS A 62 -2.33 5.57 2.11
N GLY A 63 -3.48 5.95 1.57
CA GLY A 63 -3.88 7.35 1.48
C GLY A 63 -4.02 8.05 2.83
N TYR A 64 -4.36 7.33 3.92
CA TYR A 64 -4.51 7.95 5.25
C TYR A 64 -3.16 8.45 5.81
N PRO A 65 -2.10 7.63 5.96
CA PRO A 65 -0.79 8.12 6.39
C PRO A 65 -0.21 9.19 5.46
N LEU A 66 -0.44 9.07 4.14
CA LEU A 66 0.01 10.06 3.16
C LEU A 66 -0.47 11.48 3.50
N VAL A 67 -1.76 11.65 3.81
CA VAL A 67 -2.34 12.98 4.04
C VAL A 67 -2.26 13.46 5.50
N THR A 68 -2.02 12.56 6.46
CA THR A 68 -2.05 12.90 7.89
C THR A 68 -0.69 12.85 8.57
N GLN A 69 0.27 12.10 8.04
CA GLN A 69 1.52 11.77 8.74
C GLN A 69 2.79 11.98 7.90
N LEU A 70 2.68 12.23 6.60
CA LEU A 70 3.83 12.33 5.68
C LEU A 70 3.85 13.67 4.91
N PRO A 71 3.89 14.84 5.58
CA PRO A 71 3.99 16.14 4.89
C PRO A 71 5.27 16.32 4.06
N GLU A 72 6.31 15.55 4.34
CA GLU A 72 7.64 15.64 3.72
C GLU A 72 7.80 14.87 2.40
N VAL A 73 6.79 14.09 1.99
CA VAL A 73 6.86 13.27 0.77
C VAL A 73 6.08 13.88 -0.39
N GLN A 74 6.48 13.54 -1.62
CA GLN A 74 5.76 13.91 -2.83
C GLN A 74 5.05 12.70 -3.42
N THR A 75 3.78 12.87 -3.78
CA THR A 75 3.05 11.86 -4.56
C THR A 75 3.53 11.89 -6.01
N VAL A 76 4.09 10.79 -6.50
CA VAL A 76 4.57 10.64 -7.89
C VAL A 76 3.63 9.80 -8.77
N GLY A 77 2.70 9.08 -8.17
CA GLY A 77 1.76 8.22 -8.89
C GLY A 77 0.86 7.42 -7.97
N CYS A 78 -0.04 6.64 -8.57
CA CYS A 78 -0.94 5.73 -7.87
C CYS A 78 -1.15 4.49 -8.74
N PHE A 79 -1.23 3.31 -8.12
CA PHE A 79 -1.57 2.08 -8.85
C PHE A 79 -3.03 2.08 -9.27
N HIS A 80 -3.26 1.68 -10.52
CA HIS A 80 -4.58 1.32 -11.02
C HIS A 80 -4.77 -0.19 -10.85
N TYR A 81 -5.60 -0.59 -9.89
CA TYR A 81 -5.92 -1.99 -9.66
C TYR A 81 -7.17 -2.40 -10.43
N ALA A 82 -7.06 -3.46 -11.23
CA ALA A 82 -8.18 -4.09 -11.93
C ALA A 82 -9.02 -5.02 -11.01
N ALA A 83 -9.13 -4.68 -9.73
CA ALA A 83 -9.91 -5.46 -8.77
C ALA A 83 -11.42 -5.22 -8.98
N PRO A 84 -12.30 -6.21 -8.69
CA PRO A 84 -13.73 -6.06 -8.87
C PRO A 84 -14.28 -4.78 -8.25
N GLY A 85 -14.77 -3.92 -9.14
CA GLY A 85 -15.39 -2.66 -8.78
C GLY A 85 -14.45 -1.51 -8.40
N CYS A 86 -13.15 -1.66 -8.56
CA CYS A 86 -12.27 -0.50 -8.65
C CYS A 86 -12.43 0.16 -10.04
N GLU A 87 -12.24 1.47 -10.11
CA GLU A 87 -12.31 2.21 -11.38
C GLU A 87 -11.21 3.29 -11.41
N GLY A 88 -10.28 3.14 -12.35
CA GLY A 88 -9.13 4.04 -12.45
C GLY A 88 -8.34 4.06 -11.14
N ARG A 89 -8.09 5.25 -10.60
CA ARG A 89 -7.38 5.43 -9.31
C ARG A 89 -8.26 5.18 -8.08
N ARG A 90 -9.56 4.94 -8.24
CA ARG A 90 -10.49 4.75 -7.12
C ARG A 90 -10.49 3.27 -6.73
N TYR A 91 -10.20 3.01 -5.47
CA TYR A 91 -10.44 1.71 -4.85
C TYR A 91 -11.74 1.74 -4.01
N ARG A 92 -12.19 0.57 -3.55
CA ARG A 92 -13.37 0.42 -2.69
C ARG A 92 -13.05 -0.31 -1.40
N SER A 93 -13.75 0.06 -0.34
CA SER A 93 -13.81 -0.73 0.90
C SER A 93 -14.98 -1.71 0.83
N LEU A 94 -14.84 -2.87 1.47
CA LEU A 94 -15.90 -3.86 1.57
C LEU A 94 -16.25 -4.05 3.05
N LEU A 95 -17.54 -4.03 3.35
CA LEU A 95 -18.06 -4.54 4.61
C LEU A 95 -18.35 -6.03 4.41
N VAL A 96 -17.66 -6.88 5.15
CA VAL A 96 -17.77 -8.33 5.03
C VAL A 96 -18.43 -8.89 6.29
N VAL A 97 -19.36 -9.81 6.10
CA VAL A 97 -20.05 -10.53 7.16
C VAL A 97 -19.88 -12.03 6.96
N ARG A 98 -20.14 -12.82 8.00
CA ARG A 98 -20.24 -14.27 7.83
C ARG A 98 -21.40 -14.59 6.91
N GLU A 99 -21.27 -15.65 6.12
CA GLU A 99 -22.33 -16.11 5.22
C GLU A 99 -23.66 -16.38 5.96
N ALA A 100 -23.60 -16.92 7.18
CA ALA A 100 -24.78 -17.12 8.03
C ALA A 100 -25.53 -15.80 8.37
N ASP A 101 -24.85 -14.66 8.32
CA ASP A 101 -25.41 -13.34 8.57
C ASP A 101 -25.76 -12.58 7.26
N SER A 102 -25.68 -13.22 6.09
CA SER A 102 -25.89 -12.59 4.77
C SER A 102 -27.29 -12.01 4.55
N HIS A 103 -28.28 -12.45 5.33
CA HIS A 103 -29.66 -11.96 5.29
C HIS A 103 -29.87 -10.68 6.14
N ARG A 104 -28.87 -10.26 6.92
CA ARG A 104 -28.97 -9.12 7.84
C ARG A 104 -28.63 -7.82 7.12
N MET A 105 -29.28 -6.73 7.52
CA MET A 105 -28.99 -5.39 7.06
C MET A 105 -27.93 -4.72 7.94
N LEU A 106 -27.30 -3.65 7.46
CA LEU A 106 -26.24 -2.94 8.21
C LEU A 106 -26.67 -2.53 9.62
N GLY A 107 -27.91 -2.06 9.78
CA GLY A 107 -28.48 -1.66 11.08
C GLY A 107 -28.53 -2.80 12.10
N ASP A 108 -28.65 -4.06 11.65
CA ASP A 108 -28.72 -5.23 12.53
C ASP A 108 -27.39 -5.55 13.24
N PHE A 109 -26.31 -4.87 12.83
CA PHE A 109 -24.98 -4.99 13.42
C PHE A 109 -24.69 -3.92 14.48
N LEU A 110 -25.63 -3.00 14.75
CA LEU A 110 -25.47 -2.01 15.81
C LEU A 110 -25.25 -2.71 17.18
N GLY A 111 -24.25 -2.24 17.93
CA GLY A 111 -23.86 -2.82 19.22
C GLY A 111 -23.09 -4.15 19.13
N ARG A 112 -22.83 -4.67 17.92
CA ARG A 112 -21.95 -5.84 17.71
C ARG A 112 -20.48 -5.41 17.61
N ARG A 113 -19.60 -6.40 17.74
CA ARG A 113 -18.16 -6.21 17.55
C ARG A 113 -17.83 -6.12 16.06
N ALA A 114 -17.21 -5.03 15.65
CA ALA A 114 -16.56 -4.88 14.36
C ALA A 114 -15.07 -5.25 14.46
N VAL A 115 -14.51 -5.72 13.36
CA VAL A 115 -13.06 -5.87 13.18
C VAL A 115 -12.71 -5.06 11.94
N CYS A 116 -11.60 -4.34 12.02
CA CYS A 116 -11.09 -3.43 11.01
C CYS A 116 -9.59 -3.69 10.84
N ASN A 117 -8.99 -3.35 9.71
CA ASN A 117 -7.59 -3.66 9.47
C ASN A 117 -6.64 -2.80 10.31
N ALA A 118 -6.91 -1.50 10.46
CA ALA A 118 -6.19 -0.59 11.33
C ALA A 118 -6.93 0.74 11.50
N GLU A 119 -6.81 1.36 12.68
CA GLU A 119 -7.41 2.68 12.96
C GLU A 119 -6.92 3.80 12.01
N HIS A 120 -5.75 3.63 11.42
CA HIS A 120 -5.07 4.59 10.55
C HIS A 120 -5.10 4.15 9.08
N SER A 121 -6.21 3.52 8.68
CA SER A 121 -6.45 3.01 7.33
C SER A 121 -7.73 3.62 6.74
N GLN A 122 -7.66 4.09 5.48
CA GLN A 122 -8.85 4.55 4.77
C GLN A 122 -9.84 3.39 4.47
N SER A 123 -9.39 2.13 4.46
CA SER A 123 -10.25 1.01 4.11
C SER A 123 -11.08 0.46 5.28
N GLY A 124 -10.77 0.86 6.51
CA GLY A 124 -11.30 0.25 7.73
C GLY A 124 -10.43 -0.89 8.20
#